data_AF-A0A2V6WPZ0-F1
#
_entry.id   AF-A0A2V6WPZ0-F1
#
_cell.length_a   1.000
_cell.length_b   1.000
_cell.length_c   1.000
_cell.angle_alpha   90.00
_cell.angle_beta   90.00
_cell.angle_gamma   90.00
#
_symmetry.space_group_name_H-M   'P 1'
#
loop_
_entity.id
_entity.type
_entity.pdbx_description
1 polymer ?
#
loop_
_entity_poly.entity_id
_entity_poly.type
_entity_poly.pdbx_seq_one_letter_code
_entity_poly.pdbx_strand_id
1 'polypeptide(L)'
;MGKVPRTPVAELLRVASLALLTLCVFGASWALGSVAGHGEVATAIDAARVAPVSRSLPRDVPPPAPALLHLAAPSVPLTLVDATGVTGLRAPRAVTVAEALAVNGIELGPQDDVSIASDAIVNAGDVIHLVRVADYETVVRESVPF
;
A
#
# COMPACT_ATOMS: atom_id res chain seq x y z
N MET A 1 9.88 -33.78 -40.61
CA MET A 1 8.87 -33.33 -39.62
C MET A 1 8.29 -34.56 -38.94
N GLY A 2 8.88 -35.02 -37.83
CA GLY A 2 8.44 -36.22 -37.11
C GLY A 2 7.30 -35.90 -36.15
N LYS A 3 6.11 -36.47 -36.37
CA LYS A 3 5.03 -36.43 -35.38
C LYS A 3 5.42 -37.32 -34.20
N VAL A 4 5.77 -36.70 -33.08
CA VAL A 4 6.04 -37.40 -31.82
C VAL A 4 4.76 -38.13 -31.39
N PRO A 5 4.80 -39.44 -31.13
CA PRO A 5 3.62 -40.19 -30.69
C PRO A 5 3.15 -39.66 -29.34
N ARG A 6 1.88 -39.25 -29.27
CA ARG A 6 1.23 -38.81 -28.02
C ARG A 6 0.93 -40.04 -27.16
N THR A 7 1.93 -40.52 -26.45
CA THR A 7 1.74 -41.50 -25.38
C THR A 7 1.29 -40.77 -24.10
N PRO A 8 0.45 -41.37 -23.24
CA PRO A 8 -0.05 -40.72 -22.02
C PRO A 8 1.07 -40.24 -21.09
N VAL A 9 2.23 -40.91 -21.11
CA VAL A 9 3.44 -40.50 -20.39
C VAL A 9 4.01 -39.17 -20.89
N ALA A 10 3.98 -38.95 -22.21
CA ALA A 10 4.45 -37.70 -22.82
C ALA A 10 3.51 -36.52 -22.54
N GLU A 11 2.22 -36.79 -22.34
CA GLU A 11 1.22 -35.79 -21.96
C GLU A 11 1.34 -35.42 -20.48
N LEU A 12 1.54 -36.41 -19.59
CA LEU A 12 1.86 -36.20 -18.18
C LEU A 12 3.13 -35.36 -17.99
N LEU A 13 4.20 -35.67 -18.73
CA LEU A 13 5.44 -34.90 -18.69
C LEU A 13 5.24 -33.45 -19.15
N ARG A 14 4.42 -33.22 -20.16
CA ARG A 14 4.09 -31.86 -20.62
C ARG A 14 3.29 -31.10 -19.57
N VAL A 15 2.27 -31.72 -18.99
CA VAL A 15 1.44 -31.10 -17.93
C VAL A 15 2.30 -30.77 -16.71
N ALA A 16 3.15 -31.70 -16.28
CA ALA A 16 4.08 -31.47 -15.17
C ALA A 16 5.06 -30.33 -15.48
N SER A 17 5.60 -30.28 -16.71
CA SER A 17 6.49 -29.18 -17.12
C SER A 17 5.79 -27.83 -17.13
N LEU A 18 4.52 -27.79 -17.55
CA LEU A 18 3.72 -26.57 -17.58
C LEU A 18 3.40 -26.09 -16.16
N ALA A 19 3.04 -27.01 -15.26
CA ALA A 19 2.79 -26.72 -13.85
C ALA A 19 4.05 -26.23 -13.11
N LEU A 20 5.22 -26.80 -13.44
CA LEU A 20 6.49 -26.33 -12.89
C LEU A 20 6.81 -24.92 -13.40
N LEU A 21 6.59 -24.65 -14.69
CA LEU A 21 6.80 -23.33 -15.29
C LEU A 21 5.90 -22.26 -14.66
N THR A 22 4.61 -22.55 -14.47
CA THR A 22 3.69 -21.62 -13.81
C THR A 22 4.07 -21.37 -12.35
N LEU A 23 4.47 -22.42 -11.63
CA LEU A 23 4.95 -22.29 -10.25
C LEU A 23 6.24 -21.44 -10.17
N CYS A 24 7.21 -21.65 -11.07
CA CYS A 24 8.45 -20.89 -11.10
C CYS A 24 8.21 -19.41 -11.44
N VAL A 25 7.36 -19.11 -12.42
CA VAL A 25 7.02 -17.72 -12.79
C VAL A 25 6.28 -17.02 -11.65
N PHE A 26 5.32 -17.71 -11.02
CA PHE A 26 4.56 -17.14 -9.91
C PHE A 26 5.44 -16.96 -8.65
N GLY A 27 6.30 -17.92 -8.34
CA GLY A 27 7.24 -17.85 -7.22
C GLY A 27 8.31 -16.75 -7.40
N ALA A 28 8.80 -16.53 -8.62
CA ALA A 28 9.73 -15.45 -8.91
C ALA A 28 9.09 -14.07 -8.69
N SER A 29 7.79 -13.92 -8.98
CA SER A 29 7.03 -12.69 -8.74
C SER A 29 7.04 -12.28 -7.25
N TRP A 30 7.00 -13.26 -6.33
CA TRP A 30 7.09 -12.99 -4.89
C TRP A 30 8.49 -12.58 -4.41
N ALA A 31 9.56 -13.04 -5.06
CA ALA A 31 10.93 -12.71 -4.68
C ALA A 31 11.31 -11.26 -5.00
N LEU A 32 10.68 -10.61 -5.99
CA LEU A 32 10.90 -9.20 -6.30
C LEU A 32 10.24 -8.25 -5.29
N GLY A 33 9.22 -8.70 -4.55
CA GLY A 33 8.55 -7.91 -3.51
C GLY A 33 9.35 -7.78 -2.20
N SER A 34 10.21 -8.75 -1.88
CA SER A 34 10.97 -8.77 -0.62
C SER A 34 12.30 -8.02 -0.67
N VAL A 35 12.85 -7.76 -1.86
CA VAL A 35 14.14 -7.05 -2.03
C VAL A 35 14.00 -5.53 -1.82
N ALA A 36 12.78 -4.98 -1.85
CA ALA A 36 12.52 -3.59 -1.49
C ALA A 36 12.63 -3.30 0.02
N GLY A 37 12.72 -4.32 0.88
CA GLY A 37 12.74 -4.17 2.35
C GLY A 37 14.13 -4.21 3.01
N HIS A 38 15.22 -4.45 2.27
CA HIS A 38 16.57 -4.62 2.85
C HIS A 38 17.57 -3.52 2.45
N GLY A 39 17.06 -2.39 1.96
CA GLY A 39 17.86 -1.31 1.38
C GLY A 39 17.80 0.02 2.10
N GLU A 40 17.64 0.05 3.42
CA GLU A 40 17.92 1.27 4.18
C GLU A 40 19.01 0.98 5.20
N VAL A 41 20.23 1.24 4.73
CA VAL A 41 21.44 1.32 5.54
C VAL A 41 21.12 2.24 6.72
N ALA A 42 20.90 1.63 7.88
CA ALA A 42 20.93 2.32 9.15
C ALA A 42 22.29 3.00 9.26
N THR A 43 22.33 4.29 8.89
CA THR A 43 23.43 5.16 9.26
C THR A 43 23.40 5.24 10.77
N ALA A 44 24.28 4.46 11.40
CA ALA A 44 24.60 4.62 12.80
C ALA A 44 25.04 6.07 12.99
N ILE A 45 24.13 6.89 13.51
CA ILE A 45 24.45 8.23 13.97
C ILE A 45 25.32 8.02 15.19
N ASP A 46 26.63 8.05 14.97
CA ASP A 46 27.65 8.11 16.00
C ASP A 46 27.31 9.29 16.90
N ALA A 47 26.87 8.98 18.12
CA ALA A 47 26.55 9.95 19.14
C ALA A 47 27.85 10.52 19.72
N ALA A 48 28.62 11.20 18.87
CA ALA A 48 29.73 12.01 19.29
C ALA A 48 29.17 13.11 20.19
N ARG A 49 29.48 12.99 21.47
CA ARG A 49 29.07 13.84 22.58
C ARG A 49 29.54 15.29 22.31
N VAL A 50 28.74 16.09 21.60
CA VAL A 50 28.98 17.52 21.43
C VAL A 50 28.69 18.21 22.76
N ALA A 51 29.74 18.62 23.48
CA ALA A 51 29.60 19.45 24.66
C ALA A 51 28.98 20.81 24.27
N PRO A 52 27.97 21.31 25.01
CA PRO A 52 27.35 22.58 24.67
C PRO A 52 28.33 23.74 24.90
N VAL A 53 28.75 24.40 23.82
CA VAL A 53 29.46 25.67 23.90
C VAL A 53 28.43 26.76 24.20
N SER A 54 28.35 27.18 25.45
CA SER A 54 27.54 28.32 25.89
C SER A 54 28.11 29.63 25.34
N ARG A 55 27.69 30.00 24.12
CA ARG A 55 27.94 31.34 23.58
C ARG A 55 26.83 32.26 24.06
N SER A 56 27.14 33.15 25.00
CA SER A 56 26.23 34.20 25.46
C SER A 56 25.95 35.19 24.32
N LEU A 57 24.73 35.18 23.79
CA LEU A 57 24.27 36.16 22.81
C LEU A 57 23.78 37.44 23.51
N PRO A 58 24.00 38.64 22.94
CA PRO A 58 23.48 39.89 23.48
C PRO A 58 21.95 39.85 23.46
N ARG A 59 21.31 40.02 24.62
CA ARG A 59 19.87 40.24 24.75
C ARG A 59 19.57 41.69 24.37
N ASP A 60 19.00 41.93 23.19
CA ASP A 60 18.05 43.07 23.02
C ASP A 60 17.26 43.10 21.70
N VAL A 61 16.85 41.94 21.17
CA VAL A 61 15.78 41.91 20.15
C VAL A 61 14.85 40.76 20.49
N PRO A 62 13.55 41.00 20.77
CA PRO A 62 12.59 39.91 20.91
C PRO A 62 12.51 39.17 19.57
N PRO A 63 12.83 37.87 19.52
CA PRO A 63 12.69 37.11 18.28
C PRO A 63 11.21 37.09 17.87
N PRO A 64 10.89 37.20 16.57
CA PRO A 64 9.53 36.90 16.11
C PRO A 64 9.18 35.49 16.62
N ALA A 65 8.00 35.36 17.21
CA ALA A 65 7.54 34.13 17.86
C ALA A 65 7.94 32.91 17.02
N PRO A 66 8.58 31.88 17.61
CA PRO A 66 8.94 30.69 16.84
C PRO A 66 7.65 30.16 16.22
N ALA A 67 7.63 30.10 14.88
CA ALA A 67 6.57 29.44 14.15
C ALA A 67 6.37 28.09 14.82
N LEU A 68 5.20 27.91 15.44
CA LEU A 68 4.86 26.72 16.17
C LEU A 68 5.19 25.53 15.27
N LEU A 69 6.14 24.70 15.67
CA LEU A 69 6.26 23.35 15.13
C LEU A 69 4.93 22.68 15.45
N HIS A 70 3.99 22.77 14.50
CA HIS A 70 2.81 21.95 14.49
C HIS A 70 3.32 20.52 14.35
N LEU A 71 3.58 19.86 15.48
CA LEU A 71 3.67 18.41 15.52
C LEU A 71 2.33 17.94 14.98
N ALA A 72 2.33 17.54 13.71
CA ALA A 72 1.20 16.85 13.12
C ALA A 72 0.81 15.75 14.10
N ALA A 73 -0.49 15.69 14.43
CA ALA A 73 -1.01 14.69 15.36
C ALA A 73 -0.42 13.31 15.01
N PRO A 74 -0.13 12.45 16.00
CA PRO A 74 0.49 11.15 15.75
C PRO A 74 -0.28 10.41 14.66
N SER A 75 0.32 10.30 13.47
CA SER A 75 -0.28 9.65 12.32
C SER A 75 0.43 8.34 12.04
N VAL A 76 -0.35 7.40 11.56
CA VAL A 76 0.06 6.05 11.22
C VAL A 76 0.15 5.98 9.69
N PRO A 77 1.31 5.62 9.11
CA PRO A 77 1.42 5.41 7.67
C PRO A 77 0.72 4.11 7.30
N LEU A 78 -0.11 4.17 6.26
CA LEU A 78 -0.86 3.05 5.71
C LEU A 78 -0.68 3.00 4.20
N THR A 79 -0.87 1.83 3.61
CA THR A 79 -0.87 1.67 2.16
C THR A 79 -2.25 1.19 1.73
N LEU A 80 -2.89 1.90 0.81
CA LEU A 80 -4.12 1.47 0.16
C LEU A 80 -3.79 0.91 -1.22
N VAL A 81 -4.34 -0.25 -1.51
CA VAL A 81 -4.32 -0.88 -2.83
C VAL A 81 -5.74 -0.95 -3.33
N ASP A 82 -6.05 -0.22 -4.38
CA ASP A 82 -7.36 -0.23 -5.03
C ASP A 82 -7.24 -0.54 -6.54
N ALA A 83 -8.36 -0.47 -7.26
CA ALA A 83 -8.38 -0.67 -8.71
C ALA A 83 -7.64 0.43 -9.49
N THR A 84 -7.41 1.60 -8.90
CA THR A 84 -6.72 2.75 -9.51
C THR A 84 -5.21 2.71 -9.28
N GLY A 85 -4.75 1.99 -8.26
CA GLY A 85 -3.35 1.73 -7.99
C GLY A 85 -3.02 1.62 -6.50
N VAL A 86 -1.76 1.93 -6.18
CA VAL A 86 -1.25 1.92 -4.81
C VAL A 86 -1.10 3.36 -4.33
N THR A 87 -1.73 3.70 -3.21
CA THR A 87 -1.71 5.04 -2.61
C THR A 87 -1.25 4.98 -1.16
N GLY A 88 -0.36 5.89 -0.77
CA GLY A 88 0.06 6.05 0.62
C GLY A 88 -0.92 6.92 1.38
N LEU A 89 -1.43 6.42 2.50
CA LEU A 89 -2.40 7.12 3.36
C LEU A 89 -1.79 7.42 4.73
N ARG A 90 -2.37 8.41 5.42
CA ARG A 90 -2.09 8.66 6.83
C ARG A 90 -3.39 8.69 7.61
N ALA A 91 -3.45 7.88 8.65
CA ALA A 91 -4.59 7.87 9.56
C ALA A 91 -4.16 8.29 10.97
N PRO A 92 -5.05 8.84 11.81
CA PRO A 92 -4.79 9.01 13.24
C PRO A 92 -4.49 7.65 13.91
N ARG A 93 -3.86 7.67 15.08
CA ARG A 93 -3.63 6.43 15.86
C ARG A 93 -4.93 5.87 16.43
N ALA A 94 -4.99 4.54 16.53
CA ALA A 94 -6.07 3.81 17.19
C ALA A 94 -7.48 4.08 16.63
N VAL A 95 -7.56 4.39 15.33
CA VAL A 95 -8.83 4.51 14.60
C VAL A 95 -9.14 3.22 13.86
N THR A 96 -10.39 3.06 13.46
CA THR A 96 -10.81 1.92 12.64
C THR A 96 -10.39 2.08 11.17
N VAL A 97 -10.39 0.99 10.40
CA VAL A 97 -10.15 1.03 8.94
C VAL A 97 -11.14 1.96 8.24
N ALA A 98 -12.42 1.91 8.61
CA ALA A 98 -13.43 2.79 8.03
C ALA A 98 -13.16 4.28 8.32
N GLU A 99 -12.80 4.61 9.56
CA GLU A 99 -12.45 5.99 9.94
C GLU A 99 -11.15 6.46 9.27
N ALA A 100 -10.15 5.58 9.18
CA ALA A 100 -8.90 5.85 8.48
C ALA A 100 -9.13 6.21 7.00
N LEU A 101 -9.99 5.46 6.32
CA LEU A 101 -10.35 5.72 4.92
C LEU A 101 -11.17 7.02 4.81
N ALA A 102 -12.15 7.24 5.69
CA ALA A 102 -12.98 8.45 5.69
C ALA A 102 -12.14 9.73 5.89
N VAL A 103 -11.14 9.73 6.78
CA VAL A 103 -10.23 10.87 6.99
C VAL A 103 -9.41 11.20 5.74
N ASN A 104 -9.14 10.20 4.89
CA ASN A 104 -8.47 10.38 3.61
C ASN A 104 -9.44 10.66 2.46
N GLY A 105 -10.72 10.93 2.74
CA GLY A 105 -11.75 11.23 1.74
C GLY A 105 -12.25 10.01 0.97
N ILE A 106 -12.03 8.81 1.51
CA ILE A 106 -12.41 7.54 0.89
C ILE A 106 -13.62 7.01 1.63
N GLU A 107 -14.79 7.23 1.06
CA GLU A 107 -16.03 6.63 1.55
C GLU A 107 -16.17 5.20 1.03
N LEU A 108 -16.52 4.28 1.93
CA LEU A 108 -16.83 2.89 1.63
C LEU A 108 -18.30 2.77 1.25
N GLY A 109 -18.58 2.23 0.07
CA GLY A 109 -19.92 1.84 -0.35
C GLY A 109 -20.44 0.63 0.44
N PRO A 110 -21.76 0.38 0.44
CA PRO A 110 -22.36 -0.74 1.17
C PRO A 110 -21.96 -2.12 0.62
N GLN A 111 -21.45 -2.19 -0.61
CA GLN A 111 -20.98 -3.41 -1.25
C GLN A 111 -19.45 -3.42 -1.43
N ASP A 112 -18.75 -2.39 -0.97
CA ASP A 112 -17.29 -2.35 -1.05
C ASP A 112 -16.70 -3.38 -0.08
N ASP A 113 -15.74 -4.17 -0.56
CA ASP A 113 -15.05 -5.18 0.23
C ASP A 113 -13.63 -4.72 0.58
N VAL A 114 -13.21 -5.04 1.80
CA VAL A 114 -11.92 -4.61 2.36
C VAL A 114 -11.22 -5.81 2.98
N SER A 115 -9.94 -6.02 2.66
CA SER A 115 -9.18 -7.17 3.18
C SER A 115 -9.05 -7.21 4.70
N ILE A 116 -9.11 -6.04 5.33
CA ILE A 116 -9.13 -5.88 6.79
C ILE A 116 -10.55 -5.43 7.15
N ALA A 117 -11.14 -6.08 8.16
CA ALA A 117 -12.47 -5.74 8.63
C ALA A 117 -12.57 -4.23 8.92
N SER A 118 -13.68 -3.61 8.51
CA SER A 118 -13.85 -2.16 8.57
C SER A 118 -13.84 -1.58 9.98
N ASP A 119 -14.13 -2.41 10.98
CA ASP A 119 -14.11 -2.13 12.42
C ASP A 119 -12.76 -2.45 13.10
N ALA A 120 -11.82 -3.07 12.39
CA ALA A 120 -10.50 -3.37 12.93
C ALA A 120 -9.67 -2.09 13.08
N ILE A 121 -8.81 -2.08 14.09
CA ILE A 121 -7.88 -0.98 14.36
C ILE A 121 -6.71 -1.02 13.37
N VAL A 122 -6.40 0.12 12.75
CA VAL A 122 -5.26 0.25 11.82
C VAL A 122 -3.93 0.39 12.55
N ASN A 123 -2.92 -0.33 12.08
CA ASN A 123 -1.54 -0.31 12.58
C ASN A 123 -0.56 0.25 11.54
N ALA A 124 0.62 0.64 12.01
CA ALA A 124 1.64 1.22 11.15
C ALA A 124 2.16 0.21 10.13
N GLY A 125 2.12 0.58 8.85
CA GLY A 125 2.56 -0.27 7.75
C GLY A 125 1.48 -1.23 7.23
N ASP A 126 0.25 -1.15 7.73
CA ASP A 126 -0.83 -2.00 7.22
C ASP A 126 -1.12 -1.69 5.75
N VAL A 127 -1.42 -2.76 5.02
CA VAL A 127 -1.84 -2.73 3.61
C VAL A 127 -3.32 -3.07 3.55
N ILE A 128 -4.12 -2.11 3.10
CA ILE A 128 -5.56 -2.23 2.96
C ILE A 128 -5.85 -2.47 1.49
N HIS A 129 -6.43 -3.63 1.15
CA HIS A 129 -6.94 -3.88 -0.20
C HIS A 129 -8.41 -3.51 -0.25
N LEU A 130 -8.78 -2.61 -1.18
CA LEU A 130 -10.14 -2.15 -1.39
C LEU A 130 -10.65 -2.63 -2.74
N VAL A 131 -11.75 -3.39 -2.72
CA VAL A 131 -12.49 -3.81 -3.91
C VAL A 131 -13.80 -3.04 -3.94
N ARG A 132 -13.94 -2.13 -4.90
CA ARG A 132 -15.19 -1.38 -5.07
C ARG A 132 -16.19 -2.15 -5.91
N VAL A 133 -17.41 -2.25 -5.42
CA VAL A 133 -18.52 -2.84 -6.15
C VAL A 133 -19.56 -1.75 -6.38
N ALA A 134 -19.77 -1.40 -7.64
CA ALA A 134 -20.72 -0.38 -8.04
C ALA A 134 -21.64 -0.92 -9.14
N ASP A 135 -22.95 -0.85 -8.89
CA ASP A 135 -23.97 -1.10 -9.89
C ASP A 135 -24.18 0.17 -10.72
N TYR A 136 -24.05 0.05 -12.05
CA TYR A 136 -24.31 1.15 -12.98
C TYR A 136 -25.52 0.83 -13.85
N GLU A 137 -26.58 1.62 -13.72
CA GLU A 137 -27.69 1.59 -14.67
C GLU A 137 -27.39 2.50 -15.87
N THR A 138 -27.28 1.91 -17.06
CA THR A 138 -27.09 2.66 -18.30
C THR A 138 -28.39 2.72 -19.08
N VAL A 139 -29.00 3.91 -19.17
CA VAL A 139 -30.17 4.12 -20.03
C VAL A 139 -29.72 4.49 -21.43
N VAL A 140 -29.92 3.58 -22.38
CA VAL A 140 -29.64 3.80 -23.81
C VAL A 140 -30.93 4.20 -24.52
N ARG A 141 -30.89 5.27 -25.30
CA ARG A 141 -32.00 5.66 -26.20
C ARG A 141 -31.75 5.05 -27.57
N GLU A 142 -32.66 4.19 -28.00
CA GLU A 142 -32.64 3.59 -29.34
C GLU A 142 -33.70 4.25 -30.24
N SER A 143 -33.33 4.52 -31.49
CA SER A 143 -34.26 5.01 -32.51
C SER A 143 -35.05 3.85 -33.10
N VAL A 144 -36.38 3.90 -33.01
CA VAL A 144 -37.27 2.92 -33.65
C VAL A 144 -37.70 3.44 -35.03
N PRO A 145 -37.44 2.71 -36.13
CA PRO A 145 -37.88 3.12 -37.46
C PRO A 145 -39.39 2.96 -37.62
N PHE A 146 -39.99 3.87 -38.39
CA PHE A 146 -41.41 3.87 -38.77
C PHE A 146 -41.61 3.42 -40.21
#